data_AF-A0A090TXP0-F1
#
_entry.id   AF-A0A090TXP0-F1
#
_cell.length_a   1.000
_cell.length_b   1.000
_cell.length_c   1.000
_cell.angle_alpha   90.00
_cell.angle_beta   90.00
_cell.angle_gamma   90.00
#
_symmetry.space_group_name_H-M   'P 1'
#
loop_
_entity.id
_entity.type
_entity.pdbx_description
1 polymer ?
#
loop_
_entity_poly.entity_id
_entity_poly.type
_entity_poly.pdbx_seq_one_letter_code
_entity_poly.pdbx_strand_id
1 'polypeptide(L)'
;MEQFDTSALRKVDSQVLDTGIRGDLLEVKARFSLAGATAERFGFMLRVGEVPFERTLVGYDRMAKRAFLDRTLSGEAVTGVRSIDIDTANNSVDIHLFLDRSSVEVFLNEGEQVITSRIYPSESSLDFKLFAENGVVELEALDVWQLKDIWK
;
A
#
# COMPACT_ATOMS: atom_id res chain seq x y z
N MET A 1 -7.18 -17.97 -7.45
CA MET A 1 -6.80 -16.60 -7.11
C MET A 1 -7.34 -15.76 -8.24
N GLU A 2 -8.21 -14.81 -7.93
CA GLU A 2 -8.81 -13.93 -8.94
C GLU A 2 -7.98 -12.64 -8.97
N GLN A 3 -7.58 -12.20 -10.17
CA GLN A 3 -6.80 -10.98 -10.36
C GLN A 3 -7.77 -9.85 -10.73
N PHE A 4 -7.62 -8.70 -10.07
CA PHE A 4 -8.37 -7.49 -10.41
C PHE A 4 -7.79 -6.84 -11.66
N ASP A 5 -8.63 -6.20 -12.48
CA ASP A 5 -8.16 -5.39 -13.61
C ASP A 5 -7.63 -4.05 -13.11
N THR A 6 -6.31 -3.91 -13.18
CA THR A 6 -5.55 -2.71 -12.76
C THR A 6 -4.96 -1.98 -13.96
N SER A 7 -5.32 -2.36 -15.19
CA SER A 7 -4.65 -1.90 -16.42
C SER A 7 -4.71 -0.38 -16.63
N ALA A 8 -5.73 0.28 -16.11
CA ALA A 8 -5.94 1.73 -16.15
C ALA A 8 -5.17 2.50 -15.06
N LEU A 9 -4.64 1.81 -14.03
CA LEU A 9 -3.95 2.42 -12.90
C LEU A 9 -2.47 2.61 -13.20
N ARG A 10 -2.10 3.77 -13.75
CA ARG A 10 -0.72 4.05 -14.23
C ARG A 10 -0.05 5.25 -13.58
N LYS A 11 -0.81 6.11 -12.92
CA LYS A 11 -0.30 7.35 -12.33
C LYS A 11 -1.21 7.78 -11.20
N VAL A 12 -0.61 8.37 -10.17
CA VAL A 12 -1.34 9.05 -9.08
C VAL A 12 -0.81 10.47 -8.98
N ASP A 13 -1.71 11.45 -8.96
CA ASP A 13 -1.37 12.87 -9.04
C ASP A 13 -2.07 13.66 -7.94
N SER A 14 -1.33 13.97 -6.88
CA SER A 14 -1.74 14.85 -5.78
C SER A 14 -3.13 14.54 -5.20
N GLN A 15 -3.46 13.26 -5.10
CA GLN A 15 -4.78 12.80 -4.70
C GLN A 15 -4.74 11.40 -4.10
N VAL A 16 -5.85 11.04 -3.44
CA VAL A 16 -6.23 9.65 -3.23
C VAL A 16 -7.00 9.20 -4.46
N LEU A 17 -6.56 8.10 -5.07
CA LEU A 17 -7.21 7.49 -6.22
C LEU A 17 -7.96 6.24 -5.74
N ASP A 18 -9.27 6.23 -5.95
CA ASP A 18 -10.11 5.06 -5.70
C ASP A 18 -9.89 4.02 -6.80
N THR A 19 -9.57 2.79 -6.42
CA THR A 19 -9.31 1.70 -7.37
C THR A 19 -10.58 0.89 -7.67
N GLY A 20 -11.64 1.04 -6.87
CA GLY A 20 -12.81 0.16 -6.88
C GLY A 20 -12.55 -1.25 -6.31
N ILE A 21 -11.31 -1.56 -5.92
CA ILE A 21 -10.94 -2.84 -5.32
C ILE A 21 -11.31 -2.84 -3.84
N ARG A 22 -11.95 -3.93 -3.41
CA ARG A 22 -12.37 -4.15 -2.03
C ARG A 22 -11.93 -5.54 -1.57
N GLY A 23 -11.31 -5.63 -0.40
CA GLY A 23 -10.89 -6.92 0.16
C GLY A 23 -10.15 -6.83 1.49
N ASP A 24 -10.28 -7.88 2.30
CA ASP A 24 -9.56 -8.10 3.56
C ASP A 24 -8.43 -9.15 3.43
N LEU A 25 -8.32 -9.79 2.26
CA LEU A 25 -7.38 -10.84 1.91
C LEU A 25 -6.80 -10.56 0.52
N LEU A 26 -5.70 -9.79 0.45
CA LEU A 26 -5.12 -9.34 -0.83
C LEU A 26 -3.63 -9.67 -0.93
N GLU A 27 -3.17 -10.04 -2.12
CA GLU A 27 -1.77 -9.94 -2.52
C GLU A 27 -1.65 -8.76 -3.49
N VAL A 28 -0.67 -7.89 -3.28
CA VAL A 28 -0.42 -6.73 -4.15
C VAL A 28 1.05 -6.72 -4.53
N LYS A 29 1.33 -6.59 -5.83
CA LYS A 29 2.66 -6.30 -6.36
C LYS A 29 2.62 -5.01 -7.13
N ALA A 30 3.56 -4.12 -6.87
CA ALA A 30 3.63 -2.85 -7.55
C ALA A 30 5.07 -2.40 -7.74
N ARG A 31 5.25 -1.61 -8.79
CA ARG A 31 6.50 -0.93 -9.11
C ARG A 31 6.21 0.53 -9.37
N PHE A 32 6.69 1.39 -8.48
CA PHE A 32 6.62 2.84 -8.66
C PHE A 32 7.91 3.35 -9.30
N SER A 33 7.79 4.20 -10.32
CA SER A 33 8.96 4.88 -10.89
C SER A 33 9.35 6.06 -10.03
N LEU A 34 10.64 6.20 -9.72
CA LEU A 34 11.19 7.41 -9.13
C LEU A 34 11.69 8.40 -10.21
N ALA A 35 11.79 7.94 -11.46
CA ALA A 35 12.08 8.80 -12.61
C ALA A 35 10.98 9.85 -12.78
N GLY A 36 11.35 11.13 -12.63
CA GLY A 36 10.38 12.24 -12.77
C GLY A 36 9.33 12.32 -11.66
N ALA A 37 9.38 11.45 -10.64
CA ALA A 37 8.46 11.51 -9.51
C ALA A 37 8.67 12.81 -8.71
N THR A 38 7.56 13.46 -8.37
CA THR A 38 7.56 14.69 -7.54
C THR A 38 6.78 14.53 -6.26
N ALA A 39 5.93 13.50 -6.12
CA ALA A 39 5.16 13.23 -4.91
C ALA A 39 6.07 13.08 -3.68
N GLU A 40 5.75 13.77 -2.58
CA GLU A 40 6.53 13.68 -1.34
C GLU A 40 6.42 12.29 -0.71
N ARG A 41 5.19 11.77 -0.66
CA ARG A 41 4.87 10.40 -0.24
C ARG A 41 3.87 9.78 -1.19
N PHE A 42 3.99 8.49 -1.44
CA PHE A 42 3.05 7.76 -2.28
C PHE A 42 2.98 6.28 -1.90
N GLY A 43 1.91 5.61 -2.31
CA GLY A 43 1.73 4.18 -2.09
C GLY A 43 0.27 3.78 -2.02
N PHE A 44 -0.06 2.93 -1.04
CA PHE A 44 -1.38 2.32 -0.84
C PHE A 44 -2.04 2.80 0.45
N MET A 45 -3.36 2.95 0.40
CA MET A 45 -4.23 2.92 1.56
C MET A 45 -4.93 1.56 1.59
N LEU A 46 -4.71 0.80 2.64
CA LEU A 46 -5.30 -0.51 2.86
C LEU A 46 -6.41 -0.40 3.91
N ARG A 47 -7.42 -1.27 3.80
CA ARG A 47 -8.51 -1.40 4.77
C ARG A 47 -9.12 -0.03 5.08
N VAL A 48 -9.47 0.71 4.01
CA VAL A 48 -10.08 2.03 4.15
C VAL A 48 -11.56 1.87 4.48
N GLY A 49 -12.01 2.59 5.51
CA GLY A 49 -13.41 2.73 5.90
C GLY A 49 -13.75 4.21 6.04
N GLU A 50 -15.01 4.58 5.78
CA GLU A 50 -15.47 5.98 5.88
C GLU A 50 -16.09 6.30 7.26
N VAL A 51 -16.76 5.31 7.88
CA VAL A 51 -17.41 5.46 9.19
C VAL A 51 -17.20 4.18 10.03
N PRO A 52 -16.28 4.18 11.02
CA PRO A 52 -15.29 5.22 11.28
C PRO A 52 -14.31 5.39 10.12
N PHE A 53 -13.67 6.57 10.03
CA PHE A 53 -12.58 6.75 9.08
C PHE A 53 -11.36 5.97 9.55
N GLU A 54 -10.98 4.96 8.78
CA GLU A 54 -9.85 4.08 9.06
C GLU A 54 -9.00 3.90 7.81
N ARG A 55 -7.70 3.70 7.99
CA ARG A 55 -6.75 3.34 6.94
C ARG A 55 -5.44 2.84 7.53
N THR A 56 -4.78 1.95 6.79
CA THR A 56 -3.34 1.67 6.95
C THR A 56 -2.61 2.19 5.73
N LEU A 57 -1.54 2.99 5.89
CA LEU A 57 -0.69 3.35 4.74
C LEU A 57 0.49 2.41 4.63
N VAL A 58 0.82 2.06 3.41
CA VAL A 58 2.08 1.45 3.02
C VAL A 58 2.63 2.23 1.84
N GLY A 59 3.89 2.63 1.88
CA GLY A 59 4.43 3.43 0.79
C GLY A 59 5.88 3.83 0.95
N TYR A 60 6.28 4.81 0.15
CA TYR A 60 7.61 5.41 0.17
C TYR A 60 7.52 6.91 0.42
N ASP A 61 8.38 7.39 1.30
CA ASP A 61 8.62 8.81 1.56
C ASP A 61 9.89 9.23 0.82
N ARG A 62 9.74 10.01 -0.25
CA ARG A 62 10.87 10.48 -1.07
C ARG A 62 11.74 11.49 -0.34
N MET A 63 11.15 12.27 0.55
CA MET A 63 11.85 13.31 1.30
C MET A 63 12.76 12.70 2.36
N ALA A 64 12.26 11.69 3.07
CA ALA A 64 13.01 10.93 4.06
C ALA A 64 13.86 9.80 3.47
N LYS A 65 13.58 9.39 2.23
CA LYS A 65 14.16 8.22 1.54
C LYS A 65 13.91 6.89 2.24
N ARG A 66 12.67 6.70 2.73
CA ARG A 66 12.30 5.52 3.53
C ARG A 66 10.98 4.93 3.07
N ALA A 67 10.92 3.60 3.05
CA ALA A 67 9.64 2.92 3.02
C ALA A 67 8.97 3.00 4.40
N PHE A 68 7.65 3.01 4.43
CA PHE A 68 6.89 3.12 5.68
C PHE A 68 5.62 2.27 5.69
N LEU A 69 5.20 1.95 6.91
CA LEU A 69 3.92 1.37 7.25
C LEU A 69 3.32 2.20 8.41
N ASP A 70 2.28 2.97 8.12
CA ASP A 70 1.59 3.86 9.06
C ASP A 70 0.25 3.25 9.50
N ARG A 71 0.12 3.03 10.81
CA ARG A 71 -1.04 2.41 11.46
C ARG A 71 -1.78 3.36 12.38
N THR A 72 -1.48 4.64 12.32
CA THR A 72 -2.07 5.66 13.20
C THR A 72 -3.60 5.66 13.16
N LEU A 73 -4.19 5.24 12.04
CA LEU A 73 -5.62 5.14 11.82
C LEU A 73 -6.07 3.72 11.41
N SER A 74 -5.34 2.67 11.79
CA SER A 74 -5.60 1.28 11.35
C SER A 74 -6.68 0.53 12.13
N GLY A 75 -7.59 1.27 12.79
CA GLY A 75 -8.57 0.75 13.73
C GLY A 75 -8.05 0.68 15.16
N GLU A 76 -8.39 -0.38 15.89
CA GLU A 76 -8.17 -0.46 17.34
C GLU A 76 -6.77 -0.96 17.74
N ALA A 77 -6.44 -0.76 19.03
CA ALA A 77 -5.34 -1.35 19.79
C ALA A 77 -3.88 -1.06 19.33
N VAL A 78 -3.62 -0.72 18.07
CA VAL A 78 -2.25 -0.53 17.57
C VAL A 78 -2.12 0.71 16.71
N THR A 79 -1.07 1.49 16.99
CA THR A 79 -0.80 2.78 16.35
C THR A 79 0.70 2.97 16.06
N GLY A 80 1.04 4.08 15.42
CA GLY A 80 2.41 4.49 15.10
C GLY A 80 2.88 4.08 13.70
N VAL A 81 4.07 4.55 13.36
CA VAL A 81 4.70 4.38 12.06
C VAL A 81 5.95 3.54 12.20
N ARG A 82 6.11 2.55 11.31
CA ARG A 82 7.38 1.84 11.10
C ARG A 82 7.99 2.30 9.78
N SER A 83 9.29 2.52 9.75
CA SER A 83 9.97 2.91 8.52
C SER A 83 11.37 2.33 8.44
N ILE A 84 11.83 2.08 7.21
CA ILE A 84 13.14 1.51 6.92
C ILE A 84 13.75 2.21 5.70
N ASP A 85 15.07 2.41 5.74
CA ASP A 85 15.80 2.84 4.54
C ASP A 85 15.76 1.72 3.51
N ILE A 86 15.56 2.05 2.25
CA ILE A 86 15.63 1.10 1.13
C ILE A 86 16.58 1.63 0.07
N ASP A 87 17.25 0.72 -0.64
CA ASP A 87 18.02 1.11 -1.82
C ASP A 87 17.06 1.56 -2.94
N THR A 88 17.42 2.63 -3.63
CA THR A 88 16.67 3.19 -4.76
C THR A 88 17.57 3.43 -5.97
N ALA A 89 18.74 2.77 -6.02
CA ALA A 89 19.69 2.86 -7.13
C ALA A 89 19.07 2.53 -8.49
N ASN A 90 18.07 1.66 -8.53
CA ASN A 90 17.33 1.30 -9.76
C ASN A 90 16.27 2.34 -10.16
N ASN A 91 16.19 3.47 -9.45
CA ASN A 91 15.23 4.55 -9.69
C ASN A 91 13.77 4.08 -9.68
N SER A 92 13.48 3.07 -8.86
CA SER A 92 12.16 2.50 -8.63
C SER A 92 11.99 2.14 -7.16
N VAL A 93 10.74 1.92 -6.75
CA VAL A 93 10.38 1.27 -5.49
C VAL A 93 9.46 0.10 -5.81
N ASP A 94 9.94 -1.11 -5.55
CA ASP A 94 9.16 -2.33 -5.72
C ASP A 94 8.53 -2.71 -4.37
N ILE A 95 7.21 -2.85 -4.34
CA ILE A 95 6.45 -3.26 -3.16
C ILE A 95 5.67 -4.52 -3.49
N HIS A 96 5.92 -5.59 -2.75
CA HIS A 96 5.10 -6.79 -2.71
C HIS A 96 4.52 -6.93 -1.31
N LEU A 97 3.20 -6.90 -1.15
CA LEU A 97 2.58 -7.03 0.17
C LEU A 97 1.48 -8.09 0.19
N PHE A 98 1.31 -8.68 1.37
CA PHE A 98 0.19 -9.54 1.72
C PHE A 98 -0.63 -8.87 2.81
N LEU A 99 -1.92 -8.74 2.53
CA LEU A 99 -2.92 -8.24 3.46
C LEU A 99 -3.78 -9.43 3.92
N ASP A 100 -3.85 -9.61 5.23
CA ASP A 100 -4.81 -10.48 5.89
C ASP A 100 -5.72 -9.62 6.79
N ARG A 101 -6.77 -10.23 7.35
CA ARG A 101 -7.80 -9.59 8.17
C ARG A 101 -7.26 -8.73 9.29
N SER A 102 -6.10 -9.11 9.84
CA SER A 102 -5.48 -8.42 10.97
C SER A 102 -3.95 -8.29 10.87
N SER A 103 -3.39 -8.43 9.67
CA SER A 103 -1.96 -8.26 9.45
C SER A 103 -1.63 -7.76 8.05
N VAL A 104 -0.50 -7.08 7.95
CA VAL A 104 0.12 -6.63 6.71
C VAL A 104 1.59 -7.02 6.75
N GLU A 105 2.06 -7.68 5.69
CA GLU A 105 3.46 -8.03 5.47
C GLU A 105 3.91 -7.39 4.17
N VAL A 106 4.96 -6.58 4.22
CA VAL A 106 5.46 -5.78 3.11
C VAL A 106 6.90 -6.17 2.81
N PHE A 107 7.16 -6.64 1.61
CA PHE A 107 8.45 -6.99 1.05
C PHE A 107 8.86 -5.91 0.06
N LEU A 108 10.02 -5.29 0.30
CA LEU A 108 10.53 -4.16 -0.47
C LEU A 108 11.71 -4.64 -1.31
N ASN A 109 11.79 -4.18 -2.56
CA ASN A 109 12.88 -4.51 -3.49
C ASN A 109 13.19 -6.01 -3.51
N GLU A 110 12.19 -6.82 -3.89
CA GLU A 110 12.32 -8.28 -3.97
C GLU A 110 12.69 -8.96 -2.64
N GLY A 111 12.38 -8.33 -1.50
CA GLY A 111 12.56 -8.89 -0.17
C GLY A 111 13.89 -8.51 0.50
N GLU A 112 14.62 -7.53 -0.04
CA GLU A 112 15.79 -6.93 0.62
C GLU A 112 15.44 -6.41 2.02
N GLN A 113 14.27 -5.82 2.17
CA GLN A 113 13.72 -5.37 3.44
C GLN A 113 12.28 -5.83 3.62
N VAL A 114 11.91 -6.09 4.88
CA VAL A 114 10.56 -6.55 5.24
C VAL A 114 10.00 -5.75 6.40
N ILE A 115 8.76 -5.28 6.26
CA ILE A 115 7.98 -4.66 7.34
C ILE A 115 6.72 -5.50 7.59
N THR A 116 6.61 -6.05 8.78
CA THR A 116 5.41 -6.78 9.24
C THR A 116 4.69 -6.03 10.34
N SER A 117 3.36 -6.04 10.31
CA SER A 117 2.55 -5.52 11.40
C SER A 117 1.18 -6.16 11.52
N ARG A 118 0.68 -6.14 12.76
CA ARG A 118 -0.74 -6.31 13.05
C ARG A 118 -1.51 -5.01 12.78
N ILE A 119 -2.75 -5.14 12.36
CA ILE A 119 -3.77 -4.08 12.23
C ILE A 119 -5.12 -4.63 12.75
N TYR A 120 -6.00 -3.76 13.23
CA TYR A 120 -7.33 -4.18 13.72
C TYR A 120 -8.44 -3.25 13.19
N PRO A 121 -8.61 -3.19 11.85
CA PRO A 121 -9.65 -2.38 11.23
C PRO A 121 -11.04 -3.01 11.45
N SER A 122 -12.08 -2.19 11.29
CA SER A 122 -13.46 -2.66 11.18
C SER A 122 -13.63 -3.66 10.02
N GLU A 123 -14.60 -4.58 10.16
CA GLU A 123 -14.97 -5.53 9.10
C GLU A 123 -15.51 -4.82 7.85
N SER A 124 -16.08 -3.61 8.00
CA SER A 124 -16.58 -2.81 6.89
C SER A 124 -15.48 -2.05 6.13
N SER A 125 -14.30 -1.90 6.72
CA SER A 125 -13.16 -1.18 6.16
C SER A 125 -12.43 -2.07 5.15
N LEU A 126 -12.89 -2.06 3.89
CA LEU A 126 -12.46 -3.00 2.85
C LEU A 126 -11.80 -2.32 1.65
N ASP A 127 -11.86 -0.99 1.55
CA ASP A 127 -11.39 -0.31 0.34
C ASP A 127 -9.86 -0.33 0.24
N PHE A 128 -9.38 -0.56 -0.98
CA PHE A 128 -7.98 -0.43 -1.37
C PHE A 128 -7.85 0.79 -2.27
N LYS A 129 -7.02 1.77 -1.86
CA LYS A 129 -6.83 3.02 -2.61
C LYS A 129 -5.34 3.25 -2.88
N LEU A 130 -5.03 4.00 -3.92
CA LEU A 130 -3.69 4.52 -4.16
C LEU A 130 -3.62 5.97 -3.65
N PHE A 131 -2.43 6.44 -3.26
CA PHE A 131 -2.26 7.85 -2.91
C PHE A 131 -0.92 8.41 -3.40
N ALA A 132 -0.92 9.71 -3.68
CA ALA A 132 0.26 10.53 -3.85
C ALA A 132 0.03 11.88 -3.18
N GLU A 133 0.97 12.32 -2.36
CA GLU A 133 0.93 13.59 -1.64
C GLU A 133 1.82 14.62 -2.34
N ASN A 134 1.27 15.81 -2.58
CA ASN A 134 2.01 16.99 -3.05
C ASN A 134 2.86 16.75 -4.32
N GLY A 135 2.36 15.94 -5.24
CA GLY A 135 3.01 15.70 -6.53
C GLY A 135 2.54 14.43 -7.20
N VAL A 136 3.29 14.00 -8.21
CA VAL A 136 2.97 12.86 -9.06
C VAL A 136 3.95 11.71 -8.85
N VAL A 137 3.43 10.48 -8.97
CA VAL A 137 4.24 9.27 -9.17
C VAL A 137 3.64 8.42 -10.29
N GLU A 138 4.50 7.80 -11.08
CA GLU A 138 4.10 6.80 -12.07
C GLU A 138 4.10 5.40 -11.45
N LEU A 139 3.08 4.63 -11.81
CA LEU A 139 2.90 3.23 -11.41
C LEU A 139 3.16 2.37 -12.65
N GLU A 140 4.40 1.90 -12.78
CA GLU A 140 4.87 1.14 -13.94
C GLU A 140 4.11 -0.19 -14.03
N ALA A 141 3.94 -0.85 -12.88
CA ALA A 141 3.19 -2.08 -12.75
C ALA A 141 2.37 -2.08 -11.46
N LEU A 142 1.18 -2.66 -11.54
CA LEU A 142 0.33 -2.97 -10.39
C LEU A 142 -0.43 -4.25 -10.72
N ASP A 143 -0.27 -5.25 -9.89
CA ASP A 143 -1.07 -6.46 -9.90
C ASP A 143 -1.68 -6.66 -8.52
N VAL A 144 -2.97 -6.92 -8.47
CA VAL A 144 -3.70 -7.15 -7.23
C VAL A 144 -4.51 -8.43 -7.37
N TRP A 145 -4.41 -9.29 -6.36
CA TRP A 145 -5.09 -10.57 -6.33
C TRP A 145 -5.92 -10.74 -5.06
N GLN A 146 -7.12 -11.28 -5.22
CA GLN A 146 -7.92 -11.77 -4.12
C GLN A 146 -7.38 -13.14 -3.66
N LEU A 147 -6.88 -13.18 -2.42
CA LEU A 147 -6.44 -14.41 -1.80
C LEU A 147 -7.64 -15.26 -1.39
N LYS A 148 -7.46 -16.59 -1.44
CA LYS A 148 -8.47 -17.54 -0.97
C LYS A 148 -8.40 -17.65 0.55
N ASP A 149 -9.56 -17.69 1.18
CA ASP A 149 -9.65 -18.12 2.57
C ASP A 149 -9.30 -19.61 2.65
N ILE A 150 -8.34 -19.99 3.49
CA ILE A 150 -7.90 -21.38 3.63
C ILE A 150 -8.79 -22.21 4.57
N TRP A 151 -9.73 -21.56 5.26
CA TRP A 151 -10.65 -22.19 6.19
C TRP A 151 -12.06 -22.43 5.60
N LYS A 152 -12.31 -21.95 4.38
CA LYS A 152 -13.59 -22.09 3.68
C LYS A 152 -13.45 -22.90 2.41
#